data_AF-A0A0H3HI53-F1
#
_entry.id   AF-A0A0H3HI53-F1
#
_cell.length_a   1.000
_cell.length_b   1.000
_cell.length_c   1.000
_cell.angle_alpha   90.00
_cell.angle_beta   90.00
_cell.angle_gamma   90.00
#
_symmetry.space_group_name_H-M   'P 1'
#
loop_
_entity.id
_entity.type
_entity.pdbx_description
1 polymer ?
#
loop_
_entity_poly.entity_id
_entity_poly.type
_entity_poly.pdbx_seq_one_letter_code
_entity_poly.pdbx_strand_id
1 'polypeptide(L)'
;MRVDGTRHTETAALLQRIGDLAGAGTLIPAHGTPARYEVIEWLTFVSSELHKTYSPWLFHADTADSTRRQCLEKLDRRLQEVDAHLATRDYLTGAFTVADAYLFAVANWSNFLRIPLAPYPHLVAFMARVGARAKVGEALAAEGLGR
;
A
#
# COMPACT_ATOMS: atom_id res chain seq x y z
N MET A 1 14.53 -8.47 -5.05
CA MET A 1 15.31 -7.60 -5.97
C MET A 1 16.78 -7.97 -5.88
N ARG A 2 17.53 -7.97 -6.99
CA ARG A 2 19.01 -8.01 -6.93
C ARG A 2 19.54 -6.60 -7.08
N VAL A 3 20.40 -6.17 -6.15
CA VAL A 3 21.12 -4.90 -6.23
C VAL A 3 22.57 -5.20 -5.88
N ASP A 4 23.51 -4.73 -6.69
CA ASP A 4 24.96 -4.97 -6.51
C ASP A 4 25.29 -6.47 -6.40
N GLY A 5 24.63 -7.30 -7.21
CA GLY A 5 24.77 -8.75 -7.19
C GLY A 5 24.09 -9.47 -6.01
N THR A 6 23.67 -8.75 -4.97
CA THR A 6 23.09 -9.30 -3.74
C THR A 6 21.58 -9.40 -3.80
N ARG A 7 21.00 -10.52 -3.32
CA ARG A 7 19.55 -10.72 -3.24
C ARG A 7 18.99 -10.05 -1.98
N HIS A 8 18.04 -9.14 -2.19
CA HIS A 8 17.28 -8.50 -1.13
C HIS A 8 15.81 -8.90 -1.19
N THR A 9 15.20 -9.01 -0.02
CA THR A 9 13.82 -9.46 0.21
C THR A 9 13.11 -8.47 1.15
N GLU A 10 11.84 -8.73 1.47
CA GLU A 10 10.92 -7.86 2.21
C GLU A 10 10.51 -6.57 1.49
N THR A 11 9.23 -6.46 1.16
CA THR A 11 8.67 -5.32 0.39
C THR A 11 8.97 -3.99 1.08
N ALA A 12 8.79 -3.89 2.39
CA ALA A 12 9.05 -2.64 3.13
C ALA A 12 10.53 -2.23 3.10
N ALA A 13 11.48 -3.17 3.14
CA ALA A 13 12.91 -2.87 3.04
C ALA A 13 13.31 -2.50 1.61
N LEU A 14 12.77 -3.22 0.62
CA LEU A 14 13.02 -2.94 -0.80
C LEU A 14 12.49 -1.57 -1.22
N LEU A 15 11.31 -1.18 -0.74
CA LEU A 15 10.71 0.12 -1.02
C LEU A 15 11.53 1.27 -0.44
N GLN A 16 12.03 1.15 0.80
CA GLN A 16 12.95 2.14 1.36
C GLN A 16 14.21 2.28 0.50
N ARG A 17 14.82 1.16 0.09
CA ARG A 17 16.00 1.19 -0.77
C ARG A 17 15.73 1.82 -2.13
N ILE A 18 14.59 1.54 -2.76
CA ILE A 18 14.18 2.17 -4.01
C ILE A 18 14.03 3.68 -3.81
N GLY A 19 13.41 4.10 -2.71
CA GLY A 19 13.29 5.52 -2.36
C GLY A 19 14.64 6.20 -2.21
N ASP A 20 15.61 5.54 -1.56
CA ASP A 20 16.97 6.07 -1.40
C ASP A 20 17.74 6.15 -2.73
N LEU A 21 17.59 5.13 -3.60
CA LEU A 21 18.21 5.09 -4.93
C LEU A 21 17.64 6.16 -5.89
N ALA A 22 16.38 6.56 -5.72
CA ALA A 22 15.76 7.66 -6.47
C ALA A 22 16.23 9.06 -6.03
N GLY A 23 17.13 9.12 -5.03
CA GLY A 23 17.56 10.35 -4.36
C GLY A 23 16.78 10.56 -3.06
N ALA A 24 17.49 10.59 -1.94
CA ALA A 24 16.89 10.84 -0.63
C ALA A 24 16.12 12.17 -0.64
N GLY A 25 14.87 12.14 -0.16
CA GLY A 25 13.94 13.27 -0.21
C GLY A 25 12.95 13.23 -1.38
N THR A 26 13.15 12.38 -2.40
CA THR A 26 12.23 12.28 -3.54
C THR A 26 11.00 11.42 -3.24
N LEU A 27 11.22 10.18 -2.80
CA LEU A 27 10.16 9.19 -2.52
C LEU A 27 10.18 8.67 -1.08
N ILE A 28 11.19 9.06 -0.31
CA ILE A 28 11.33 8.79 1.12
C ILE A 28 12.19 9.89 1.75
N PRO A 29 11.87 10.40 2.95
CA PRO A 29 12.69 11.40 3.62
C PRO A 29 14.08 10.88 3.98
N ALA A 30 15.01 11.80 4.28
CA ALA A 30 16.38 11.47 4.63
C ALA A 30 16.47 10.62 5.91
N HIS A 31 17.51 9.79 6.01
CA HIS A 31 17.77 8.96 7.19
C HIS A 31 17.87 9.80 8.47
N GLY A 32 17.36 9.25 9.58
CA GLY A 32 17.41 9.90 10.89
C GLY A 32 16.42 11.04 11.11
N THR A 33 15.60 11.39 10.11
CA THR A 33 14.58 12.45 10.26
C THR A 33 13.27 11.91 10.83
N PRO A 34 12.52 12.71 11.63
CA PRO A 34 11.19 12.33 12.10
C PRO A 34 10.24 11.92 10.96
N ALA A 35 10.25 12.68 9.86
CA ALA A 35 9.44 12.40 8.68
C ALA A 35 9.72 11.02 8.07
N ARG A 36 10.96 10.51 8.15
CA ARG A 36 11.25 9.15 7.65
C ARG A 36 10.58 8.08 8.50
N TYR A 37 10.53 8.28 9.81
CA TYR A 37 9.87 7.34 10.71
C TYR A 37 8.37 7.28 10.47
N GLU A 38 7.73 8.40 10.09
CA GLU A 38 6.32 8.40 9.65
C GLU A 38 6.11 7.51 8.40
N VAL A 39 7.01 7.60 7.41
CA VAL A 39 6.93 6.71 6.22
C VAL A 39 7.17 5.24 6.61
N ILE A 40 8.10 4.98 7.51
CA ILE A 40 8.38 3.61 8.00
C ILE A 40 7.19 3.05 8.78
N GLU A 41 6.50 3.88 9.58
CA GLU A 41 5.28 3.50 10.29
C GLU A 41 4.20 3.06 9.29
N TRP A 42 3.97 3.84 8.24
CA TRP A 42 3.01 3.48 7.19
C TRP A 42 3.43 2.24 6.39
N LEU A 43 4.71 2.10 6.03
CA LEU A 43 5.21 0.87 5.38
C LEU A 43 4.99 -0.36 6.25
N THR A 44 5.24 -0.24 7.55
CA THR A 44 5.02 -1.29 8.54
C THR A 44 3.53 -1.62 8.62
N PHE A 45 2.67 -0.62 8.81
CA PHE A 45 1.22 -0.79 8.87
C PHE A 45 0.65 -1.47 7.62
N VAL A 46 1.01 -1.02 6.43
CA VAL A 46 0.56 -1.65 5.17
C VAL A 46 1.04 -3.10 5.12
N SER A 47 2.27 -3.39 5.53
CA SER A 47 2.83 -4.74 5.49
C SER A 47 2.22 -5.70 6.53
N SER A 48 1.95 -5.24 7.76
CA SER A 48 1.55 -6.10 8.86
C SER A 48 0.04 -6.12 9.09
N GLU A 49 -0.65 -5.00 8.86
CA GLU A 49 -2.06 -4.87 9.14
C GLU A 49 -2.93 -5.03 7.89
N LEU A 50 -2.56 -4.42 6.76
CA LEU A 50 -3.37 -4.54 5.54
C LEU A 50 -3.00 -5.79 4.75
N HIS A 51 -1.75 -5.90 4.28
CA HIS A 51 -1.30 -7.00 3.42
C HIS A 51 -1.62 -8.36 4.05
N LYS A 52 -1.27 -8.56 5.32
CA LYS A 52 -1.52 -9.82 6.04
C LYS A 52 -2.99 -10.09 6.36
N THR A 53 -3.86 -9.07 6.33
CA THR A 53 -5.30 -9.28 6.47
C THR A 53 -5.93 -9.68 5.14
N TYR A 54 -5.49 -9.08 4.03
CA TYR A 54 -5.89 -9.51 2.68
C TYR A 54 -5.39 -10.92 2.33
N SER A 55 -4.08 -11.13 2.43
CA SER A 55 -3.40 -12.34 1.97
C SER A 55 -2.72 -13.05 3.15
N PRO A 56 -2.83 -14.40 3.24
CA PRO A 56 -3.45 -15.30 2.25
C PRO A 56 -4.98 -15.43 2.38
N TRP A 57 -5.56 -15.00 3.51
CA TRP A 57 -6.88 -15.43 3.98
C TRP A 57 -8.05 -15.12 3.04
N LEU A 58 -8.05 -13.99 2.33
CA LEU A 58 -9.16 -13.63 1.45
C LEU A 58 -9.00 -14.19 0.04
N PHE A 59 -7.78 -14.58 -0.35
CA PHE A 59 -7.43 -15.13 -1.67
C PHE A 59 -7.55 -16.66 -1.73
N HIS A 60 -7.35 -17.34 -0.60
CA HIS A 60 -7.37 -18.79 -0.52
C HIS A 60 -8.81 -19.31 -0.40
N ALA A 61 -9.28 -20.05 -1.41
CA ALA A 61 -10.65 -20.56 -1.49
C ALA A 61 -11.01 -21.58 -0.39
N ASP A 62 -10.01 -22.22 0.21
CA ASP A 62 -10.12 -23.18 1.31
C ASP A 62 -10.10 -22.52 2.70
N THR A 63 -9.98 -21.19 2.77
CA THR A 63 -10.06 -20.47 4.05
C THR A 63 -11.46 -20.64 4.66
N ALA A 64 -11.52 -21.10 5.91
CA ALA A 64 -12.78 -21.28 6.63
C ALA A 64 -13.59 -19.98 6.70
N ASP A 65 -14.91 -20.08 6.57
CA ASP A 65 -15.82 -18.92 6.57
C ASP A 65 -15.73 -18.08 7.84
N SER A 66 -15.47 -18.69 9.00
CA SER A 66 -15.24 -17.98 10.26
C SER A 66 -14.01 -17.09 10.19
N THR A 67 -12.90 -17.59 9.66
CA THR A 67 -11.66 -16.83 9.45
C THR A 67 -11.88 -15.74 8.41
N ARG A 68 -12.53 -16.04 7.28
CA ARG A 68 -12.85 -15.05 6.24
C ARG A 68 -13.64 -13.87 6.80
N ARG A 69 -14.68 -14.14 7.61
CA ARG A 69 -15.46 -13.08 8.28
C ARG A 69 -14.62 -12.22 9.21
N GLN A 70 -13.80 -12.83 10.07
CA GLN A 70 -12.91 -12.08 10.96
C GLN A 70 -11.90 -11.22 10.20
N CYS A 71 -11.35 -11.72 9.09
CA CYS A 71 -10.46 -10.96 8.22
C CYS A 71 -11.18 -9.77 7.58
N LEU A 72 -12.42 -9.93 7.11
CA LEU A 72 -13.22 -8.85 6.54
C LEU A 72 -13.57 -7.78 7.59
N GLU A 73 -13.94 -8.17 8.81
CA GLU A 73 -14.19 -7.24 9.92
C GLU A 73 -12.92 -6.47 10.32
N LYS A 74 -11.77 -7.17 10.41
CA LYS A 74 -10.48 -6.51 10.67
C LYS A 74 -10.13 -5.55 9.54
N LEU A 75 -10.31 -5.96 8.28
CA LEU A 75 -10.01 -5.16 7.11
C LEU A 75 -10.85 -3.89 7.09
N ASP A 76 -12.16 -3.99 7.33
CA ASP A 76 -13.06 -2.83 7.40
C ASP A 76 -12.54 -1.80 8.41
N ARG A 77 -12.23 -2.22 9.64
CA ARG A 77 -11.66 -1.33 10.65
C ARG A 77 -10.36 -0.67 10.20
N ARG A 78 -9.45 -1.42 9.56
CA ARG A 78 -8.17 -0.85 9.07
C ARG A 78 -8.37 0.12 7.91
N LEU A 79 -9.33 -0.14 7.02
CA LEU A 79 -9.67 0.76 5.91
C LEU A 79 -10.34 2.04 6.41
N GLN A 80 -11.18 1.97 7.45
CA GLN A 80 -11.74 3.14 8.13
C GLN A 80 -10.64 4.03 8.74
N GLU A 81 -9.62 3.43 9.36
CA GLU A 81 -8.48 4.18 9.91
C GLU A 81 -7.69 4.91 8.82
N VAL A 82 -7.43 4.24 7.69
CA VAL A 82 -6.76 4.85 6.53
C VAL A 82 -7.62 5.97 5.93
N ASP A 83 -8.92 5.73 5.77
CA ASP A 83 -9.86 6.72 5.23
C ASP A 83 -9.92 7.98 6.10
N ALA A 84 -10.04 7.81 7.42
CA ALA A 84 -10.04 8.91 8.36
C ALA A 84 -8.72 9.70 8.34
N HIS A 85 -7.58 9.01 8.19
CA HIS A 85 -6.27 9.67 8.04
C HIS A 85 -6.18 10.52 6.77
N LEU A 86 -6.70 9.99 5.66
CA LEU A 86 -6.74 10.64 4.35
C LEU A 86 -7.82 11.73 4.24
N ALA A 87 -8.73 11.85 5.20
CA ALA A 87 -9.77 12.89 5.19
C ALA A 87 -9.22 14.32 5.14
N THR A 88 -7.98 14.52 5.58
CA THR A 88 -7.31 15.83 5.61
C THR A 88 -5.99 15.85 4.83
N ARG A 89 -5.70 14.79 4.08
CA ARG A 89 -4.39 14.58 3.45
C ARG A 89 -4.53 13.92 2.08
N ASP A 90 -3.77 14.41 1.11
CA ASP A 90 -3.73 13.80 -0.22
C ASP A 90 -2.91 12.50 -0.26
N TYR A 91 -1.95 12.35 0.65
CA TYR A 91 -1.01 11.22 0.77
C TYR A 91 -0.73 10.93 2.24
N LEU A 92 -0.16 9.76 2.54
CA LEU A 92 0.05 9.29 3.91
C LEU A 92 0.95 10.20 4.76
N THR A 93 1.99 10.80 4.16
CA THR A 93 2.96 11.67 4.84
C THR A 93 3.10 13.04 4.16
N GLY A 94 2.00 13.57 3.61
CA GLY A 94 1.92 14.92 3.00
C GLY A 94 2.34 15.01 1.54
N ALA A 95 3.40 14.31 1.14
CA ALA A 95 3.79 14.13 -0.26
C ALA A 95 3.74 12.64 -0.64
N PHE A 96 3.73 12.34 -1.93
CA PHE A 96 3.75 10.94 -2.40
C PHE A 96 5.08 10.29 -2.05
N THR A 97 5.01 9.14 -1.39
CA THR A 97 6.15 8.32 -0.98
C THR A 97 5.98 6.87 -1.40
N VAL A 98 7.00 6.06 -1.12
CA VAL A 98 6.93 4.61 -1.30
C VAL A 98 5.87 3.93 -0.42
N ALA A 99 5.43 4.55 0.68
CA ALA A 99 4.33 4.03 1.48
C ALA A 99 2.99 4.12 0.73
N ASP A 100 2.76 5.23 0.01
CA ASP A 100 1.57 5.42 -0.83
C ASP A 100 1.51 4.42 -1.97
N ALA A 101 2.67 4.14 -2.61
CA ALA A 101 2.77 3.10 -3.64
C ALA A 101 2.40 1.71 -3.08
N TYR A 102 2.83 1.39 -1.86
CA TYR A 102 2.50 0.12 -1.24
C TYR A 102 1.02 0.02 -0.86
N LEU A 103 0.47 1.09 -0.25
CA LEU A 103 -0.95 1.16 0.08
C LEU A 103 -1.80 1.00 -1.17
N PHE A 104 -1.47 1.71 -2.25
CA PHE A 104 -2.19 1.60 -3.52
C PHE A 104 -2.20 0.16 -4.04
N ALA A 105 -1.04 -0.50 -4.11
CA ALA A 105 -0.95 -1.87 -4.60
C ALA A 105 -1.79 -2.85 -3.76
N VAL A 106 -1.72 -2.75 -2.42
CA VAL A 106 -2.45 -3.63 -1.50
C VAL A 106 -3.95 -3.33 -1.48
N ALA A 107 -4.35 -2.06 -1.43
CA ALA A 107 -5.76 -1.67 -1.45
C ALA A 107 -6.41 -2.02 -2.80
N ASN A 108 -5.66 -2.00 -3.91
CA ASN A 108 -6.14 -2.45 -5.21
C ASN A 108 -6.57 -3.93 -5.22
N TRP A 109 -6.13 -4.74 -4.26
CA TRP A 109 -6.62 -6.12 -4.10
C TRP A 109 -8.10 -6.22 -3.81
N SER A 110 -8.72 -5.17 -3.28
CA SER A 110 -10.18 -5.09 -3.16
C SER A 110 -10.90 -5.30 -4.49
N ASN A 111 -10.33 -4.85 -5.61
CA ASN A 111 -10.92 -5.05 -6.94
C ASN A 111 -10.95 -6.54 -7.33
N PHE A 112 -9.84 -7.26 -7.13
CA PHE A 112 -9.77 -8.70 -7.42
C PHE A 112 -10.66 -9.53 -6.49
N LEU A 113 -10.77 -9.11 -5.23
CA LEU A 113 -11.55 -9.80 -4.19
C LEU A 113 -13.01 -9.36 -4.13
N ARG A 114 -13.43 -8.40 -4.98
CA ARG A 114 -14.77 -7.81 -5.01
C ARG A 114 -15.21 -7.23 -3.65
N ILE A 115 -14.26 -6.62 -2.93
CA ILE A 115 -14.51 -5.92 -1.67
C ILE A 115 -14.85 -4.47 -2.02
N PRO A 116 -16.03 -3.95 -1.63
CA PRO A 116 -16.41 -2.59 -1.98
C PRO A 116 -15.57 -1.57 -1.20
N LEU A 117 -14.94 -0.64 -1.92
CA LEU A 117 -14.26 0.50 -1.31
C LEU A 117 -15.14 1.76 -1.18
N ALA A 118 -16.37 1.72 -1.72
CA ALA A 118 -17.31 2.84 -1.66
C ALA A 118 -17.56 3.41 -0.24
N PRO A 119 -17.54 2.61 0.85
CA PRO A 119 -17.66 3.14 2.21
C PRO A 119 -16.47 4.01 2.67
N TYR A 120 -15.36 4.02 1.94
CA TYR A 120 -14.11 4.72 2.28
C TYR A 120 -13.81 5.80 1.21
N PRO A 121 -14.55 6.92 1.19
CA PRO A 121 -14.50 7.89 0.10
C PRO A 121 -13.13 8.59 -0.04
N HIS A 122 -12.41 8.84 1.05
CA HIS A 122 -11.08 9.46 1.02
C HIS A 122 -10.03 8.48 0.52
N LEU A 123 -10.15 7.21 0.89
CA LEU A 123 -9.33 6.14 0.31
C LEU A 123 -9.62 5.99 -1.20
N VAL A 124 -10.88 6.05 -1.63
CA VAL A 124 -11.23 6.02 -3.06
C VAL A 124 -10.61 7.22 -3.80
N ALA A 125 -10.67 8.42 -3.23
CA ALA A 125 -10.04 9.61 -3.81
C ALA A 125 -8.52 9.46 -3.90
N PHE A 126 -7.88 8.90 -2.86
CA PHE A 126 -6.46 8.55 -2.87
C PHE A 126 -6.12 7.54 -3.96
N MET A 127 -6.91 6.46 -4.11
CA MET A 127 -6.70 5.44 -5.14
C MET A 127 -6.79 6.05 -6.54
N ALA A 128 -7.75 6.93 -6.78
CA ALA A 128 -7.87 7.65 -8.05
C ALA A 128 -6.65 8.57 -8.30
N ARG A 129 -6.21 9.31 -7.27
CA ARG A 129 -5.06 10.23 -7.35
C ARG A 129 -3.76 9.49 -7.66
N VAL A 130 -3.50 8.37 -6.99
CA VAL A 130 -2.31 7.54 -7.23
C VAL A 130 -2.41 6.83 -8.57
N GLY A 131 -3.58 6.29 -8.92
CA GLY A 131 -3.85 5.62 -10.19
C GLY A 131 -3.63 6.51 -11.42
N ALA A 132 -3.89 7.82 -11.29
CA ALA A 132 -3.67 8.80 -12.36
C ALA A 132 -2.19 9.12 -12.64
N ARG A 133 -1.25 8.62 -11.83
CA ARG A 133 0.19 8.88 -12.05
C ARG A 133 0.69 8.06 -13.25
N ALA A 134 1.42 8.69 -14.17
CA ALA A 134 1.94 8.03 -15.38
C ALA A 134 2.71 6.73 -15.09
N LYS A 135 3.59 6.73 -14.08
CA LYS A 135 4.36 5.54 -13.67
C LYS A 135 3.50 4.41 -13.07
N VAL A 136 2.35 4.73 -12.51
CA VAL A 136 1.38 3.71 -12.06
C VAL A 136 0.70 3.08 -13.27
N GLY A 137 0.28 3.87 -14.26
CA GLY A 137 -0.25 3.37 -15.52
C GLY A 137 0.74 2.47 -16.28
N GLU A 138 2.00 2.89 -16.39
CA GLU A 138 3.08 2.08 -16.98
C GLU A 138 3.27 0.74 -16.23
N ALA A 139 3.28 0.77 -14.90
CA ALA A 139 3.42 -0.44 -14.09
C ALA A 139 2.22 -1.39 -14.26
N LEU A 140 0.99 -0.88 -14.18
CA LEU A 140 -0.23 -1.67 -14.39
C LEU A 140 -0.26 -2.28 -15.80
N ALA A 141 0.16 -1.54 -16.82
CA ALA A 141 0.26 -2.06 -18.19
C ALA A 141 1.31 -3.18 -18.29
N ALA A 142 2.48 -3.01 -17.69
CA ALA A 142 3.54 -4.03 -17.65
C ALA A 142 3.10 -5.30 -16.92
N GLU A 143 2.24 -5.18 -15.91
CA GLU A 143 1.65 -6.31 -15.17
C GLU A 143 0.39 -6.89 -15.83
N GLY A 144 -0.06 -6.35 -16.97
CA GLY A 144 -1.24 -6.82 -17.69
C GLY A 144 -2.59 -6.39 -17.09
N LEU A 145 -2.58 -5.40 -16.19
CA LEU A 145 -3.73 -4.88 -15.44
C LEU A 145 -4.32 -3.59 -16.03
N GLY A 146 -3.69 -2.99 -17.03
CA GLY A 146 -4.11 -1.72 -17.65
C GLY A 146 -5.19 -1.84 -18.74
N ARG A 147 -6.14 -2.78 -18.62
CA ARG A 147 -7.19 -3.02 -19.64
C ARG A 147 -8.52 -2.40 -19.26
#